data_AF-A0A316LPV1-F1
#
_entry.id   AF-A0A316LPV1-F1
#
_cell.length_a   1.000
_cell.length_b   1.000
_cell.length_c   1.000
_cell.angle_alpha   90.00
_cell.angle_beta   90.00
_cell.angle_gamma   90.00
#
_symmetry.space_group_name_H-M   'P 1'
#
loop_
_entity.id
_entity.type
_entity.pdbx_description
1 polymer ?
#
loop_
_entity_poly.entity_id
_entity_poly.type
_entity_poly.pdbx_seq_one_letter_code
_entity_poly.pdbx_strand_id
1 'polypeptide(L)' 'MALYQCRVGKSTASAELLKYNAFTDIEFNPEKSINCQAKAAALFVALSRQGKIEQCRGFDSFYQIMKSENR' A
#
# COMPACT_ATOMS: atom_id res chain seq x y z
N MET A 1 0.24 10.44 39.19
CA MET A 1 -0.22 11.05 37.92
C MET A 1 0.25 10.15 36.79
N ALA A 2 -0.62 9.24 36.35
CA ALA A 2 -0.27 8.17 35.41
C ALA A 2 0.11 8.74 34.05
N LEU A 3 1.36 8.50 33.64
CA LEU A 3 1.80 8.67 32.26
C LEU A 3 1.07 7.61 31.43
N TYR A 4 0.07 8.05 30.66
CA TYR A 4 -0.67 7.22 29.72
C TYR A 4 0.21 6.90 28.49
N GLN A 5 1.29 6.15 28.70
CA GLN A 5 2.02 5.50 27.62
C GLN A 5 1.42 4.12 27.37
N CYS A 6 0.22 4.09 26.79
CA CYS A 6 -0.30 2.87 26.16
C CYS A 6 -0.53 3.17 24.67
N ARG A 7 0.56 3.25 23.91
CA ARG A 7 0.49 3.09 22.45
C ARG A 7 1.16 1.77 22.13
N VAL A 8 0.35 0.73 22.28
CA VAL A 8 0.52 -0.66 21.85
C VAL A 8 1.46 -0.75 20.64
N GLY A 9 2.40 -1.70 20.69
CA GLY A 9 3.48 -1.90 19.72
C GLY A 9 3.06 -1.58 18.28
N LYS A 10 3.64 -0.52 17.73
CA LYS A 10 3.34 -0.03 16.38
C LYS A 10 3.86 -1.03 15.33
N SER A 11 3.08 -2.02 14.95
CA SER A 11 3.14 -2.48 13.57
C SER A 11 2.59 -1.33 12.71
N THR A 12 3.42 -0.81 11.80
CA THR A 12 2.95 0.22 10.87
C THR A 12 1.88 -0.39 9.97
N ALA A 13 0.91 0.40 9.52
CA ALA A 13 -0.14 -0.09 8.61
C ALA A 13 0.46 -0.80 7.38
N SER A 14 1.62 -0.35 6.91
CA SER A 14 2.41 -1.00 5.85
C SER A 14 2.89 -2.41 6.20
N ALA A 15 3.30 -2.67 7.45
CA ALA A 15 3.76 -3.98 7.89
C ALA A 15 2.61 -5.00 7.95
N GLU A 16 1.40 -4.54 8.29
CA GLU A 16 0.20 -5.37 8.27
C GLU A 16 -0.21 -5.75 6.84
N LEU A 17 -0.11 -4.81 5.88
CA LEU A 17 -0.42 -5.09 4.47
C LEU A 17 0.43 -6.23 3.89
N LEU A 18 1.71 -6.34 4.27
CA LEU A 18 2.61 -7.37 3.74
C LEU A 18 2.18 -8.81 4.08
N LYS A 19 1.33 -9.00 5.09
CA LYS A 19 0.80 -10.29 5.52
C LYS A 19 -0.24 -10.88 4.57
N TYR A 20 -0.79 -10.08 3.65
CA TYR A 20 -1.87 -10.49 2.75
C TYR A 20 -1.38 -10.65 1.31
N ASN A 21 -2.03 -11.56 0.55
CA ASN A 21 -1.67 -11.85 -0.85
C ASN A 21 -2.65 -11.28 -1.87
N ALA A 22 -3.85 -10.91 -1.44
CA ALA A 22 -4.89 -10.37 -2.29
C ALA A 22 -5.66 -9.27 -1.55
N PHE A 23 -6.07 -8.25 -2.30
CA PHE A 23 -6.83 -7.12 -1.80
C PHE A 23 -8.05 -6.94 -2.70
N THR A 24 -9.22 -6.82 -2.09
CA THR A 24 -10.49 -6.62 -2.78
C THR A 24 -11.19 -5.43 -2.14
N ASP A 25 -11.75 -4.53 -2.95
CA ASP A 25 -12.56 -3.43 -2.42
C ASP A 25 -13.83 -4.01 -1.77
N ILE A 26 -14.06 -3.69 -0.49
CA ILE A 26 -15.20 -4.23 0.28
C ILE A 26 -16.52 -3.50 -0.04
N GLU A 27 -16.44 -2.24 -0.47
CA GLU A 27 -17.56 -1.43 -0.93
C GLU A 27 -17.30 -0.98 -2.36
N PHE A 28 -17.87 -1.70 -3.33
CA PHE A 28 -17.95 -1.21 -4.70
C PHE A 28 -19.11 -0.20 -4.75
N ASN A 29 -18.86 1.07 -4.40
CA ASN A 29 -19.84 2.14 -4.59
C ASN A 29 -19.56 2.85 -5.91
N PRO A 30 -20.27 2.52 -7.01
CA PRO A 30 -20.03 3.07 -8.34
C PRO A 30 -20.21 4.59 -8.41
N GLU A 31 -20.98 5.21 -7.49
CA GLU A 31 -21.20 6.65 -7.45
C GLU A 31 -20.04 7.42 -6.80
N LYS A 32 -19.19 6.73 -6.02
CA LYS A 32 -18.05 7.31 -5.29
C LYS A 32 -16.71 6.72 -5.69
N SER A 33 -16.62 6.03 -6.85
CA SER A 33 -15.45 5.31 -7.40
C SER A 33 -14.22 6.18 -7.64
N ILE A 34 -13.68 6.80 -6.60
CA ILE A 34 -12.50 7.65 -6.62
C ILE A 34 -11.28 6.90 -6.10
N ASN A 35 -11.45 5.86 -5.26
CA ASN A 35 -10.31 5.24 -4.61
C ASN A 35 -10.16 3.75 -4.91
N CYS A 36 -9.24 3.53 -5.83
CA CYS A 36 -8.43 2.35 -6.10
C CYS A 36 -7.60 1.87 -4.89
N GLN A 37 -8.17 1.85 -3.67
CA GLN A 37 -7.44 1.55 -2.43
C GLN A 37 -6.92 0.11 -2.43
N ALA A 38 -7.74 -0.86 -2.84
CA ALA A 38 -7.29 -2.24 -2.96
C ALA A 38 -6.15 -2.36 -4.00
N LYS A 39 -6.26 -1.66 -5.14
CA LYS A 39 -5.21 -1.63 -6.16
C LYS A 39 -3.93 -0.98 -5.66
N ALA A 40 -4.01 0.12 -4.92
CA ALA A 40 -2.87 0.80 -4.34
C ALA A 40 -2.18 -0.07 -3.26
N ALA A 41 -2.95 -0.73 -2.40
CA ALA A 41 -2.44 -1.67 -1.41
C ALA A 41 -1.76 -2.88 -2.06
N ALA A 42 -2.40 -3.48 -3.08
CA ALA A 42 -1.82 -4.59 -3.84
C ALA A 42 -0.51 -4.17 -4.52
N LEU A 43 -0.47 -2.99 -5.12
CA LEU A 43 0.73 -2.45 -5.77
C LEU A 43 1.86 -2.18 -4.78
N PHE A 44 1.53 -1.59 -3.62
CA PHE A 44 2.50 -1.38 -2.54
C PHE A 44 3.11 -2.71 -2.07
N VAL A 45 2.30 -3.74 -1.86
CA VAL A 45 2.79 -5.07 -1.44
C VAL A 45 3.65 -5.71 -2.52
N ALA A 46 3.25 -5.63 -3.79
CA ALA A 46 4.03 -6.17 -4.91
C ALA A 46 5.42 -5.52 -5.00
N LEU A 47 5.48 -4.18 -5.01
CA LEU A 47 6.73 -3.43 -5.08
C LEU A 47 7.62 -3.63 -3.84
N SER A 48 7.00 -3.74 -2.66
CA SER A 48 7.74 -3.99 -1.41
C SER A 48 8.36 -5.39 -1.39
N ARG A 49 7.63 -6.41 -1.85
CA ARG A 49 8.14 -7.80 -1.96
C ARG A 49 9.26 -7.92 -3.00
N GLN A 50 9.24 -7.09 -4.04
CA GLN A 50 10.30 -7.01 -5.03
C GLN A 50 11.49 -6.11 -4.60
N GLY A 51 11.43 -5.48 -3.42
CA GLY A 51 12.47 -4.55 -2.96
C GLY A 51 12.58 -3.25 -3.77
N LYS A 52 11.56 -2.92 -4.57
CA LYS A 52 11.56 -1.74 -5.47
C LYS A 52 10.89 -0.50 -4.86
N ILE A 53 10.30 -0.61 -3.67
CA ILE A 53 9.52 0.49 -3.07
C ILE A 53 10.33 1.78 -2.90
N GLU A 54 11.62 1.66 -2.58
CA GLU A 54 12.55 2.78 -2.43
C GLU A 54 12.78 3.54 -3.74
N GLN A 55 12.63 2.87 -4.89
CA GLN A 55 12.77 3.46 -6.21
C GLN A 55 11.49 4.20 -6.63
N CYS A 56 10.35 3.95 -5.97
CA CYS A 56 9.05 4.54 -6.26
C CYS A 56 8.71 5.77 -5.41
N ARG A 57 9.71 6.42 -4.77
CA ARG A 57 9.47 7.60 -3.91
C ARG A 57 9.03 8.85 -4.68
N GLY A 58 9.31 8.92 -5.99
CA GLY A 58 8.90 10.02 -6.87
C GLY A 58 7.87 9.56 -7.89
N PHE A 59 7.04 10.49 -8.37
CA PHE A 59 6.02 10.19 -9.38
C PHE A 59 6.63 9.70 -10.70
N ASP A 60 7.69 10.37 -11.18
CA ASP A 60 8.37 9.98 -12.42
C ASP A 60 8.99 8.58 -12.33
N SER A 61 9.66 8.28 -11.22
CA SER A 61 10.30 6.98 -11.02
C SER A 61 9.28 5.86 -10.86
N PHE A 62 8.18 6.13 -10.15
CA PHE A 62 7.01 5.25 -10.10
C PHE A 62 6.44 4.98 -11.50
N TYR A 63 6.24 6.03 -12.31
CA TYR A 63 5.69 5.90 -13.66
C TYR A 63 6.56 5.04 -14.57
N GLN A 64 7.90 5.20 -14.52
CA GLN A 64 8.81 4.37 -15.31
C GLN A 64 8.77 2.89 -14.90
N ILE A 65 8.71 2.61 -13.60
CA ILE A 65 8.61 1.23 -13.08
C ILE A 65 7.30 0.59 -13.55
N MET A 66 6.18 1.30 -13.40
CA MET A 66 4.87 0.83 -13.87
C MET A 66 4.83 0.58 -15.38
N LYS A 67 5.46 1.45 -16.18
CA LYS A 67 5.57 1.28 -17.63
C LYS A 67 6.40 0.05 -18.00
N SER A 68 7.43 -0.27 -17.21
CA SER A 68 8.31 -1.42 -17.45
C SER A 68 7.66 -2.78 -17.14
N GLU A 69 6.70 -2.80 -16.20
CA GLU A 69 5.98 -4.01 -15.75
C GLU A 69 4.74 -4.35 -16.57
N ASN A 70 4.18 -3.39 -17.32
CA ASN A 70 3.02 -3.57 -18.21
C ASN A 70 3.38 -4.24 -19.57
N ARG A 71 4.26 -5.24 -19.56
CA ARG A 71 4.62 -6.03 -20.75
C ARG A 71 3.53 -7.03 -21.14
#